data_AF-A0A7S2VIT4-F1
#
_entry.id   AF-A0A7S2VIT4-F1
#
_cell.length_a   1.000
_cell.length_b   1.000
_cell.length_c   1.000
_cell.angle_alpha   90.00
_cell.angle_beta   90.00
_cell.angle_gamma   90.00
#
_symmetry.space_group_name_H-M   'P 1'
#
loop_
_entity.id
_entity.type
_entity.pdbx_description
1 polymer ?
#
loop_
_entity_poly.entity_id
_entity_poly.type
_entity_poly.pdbx_seq_one_letter_code
_entity_poly.pdbx_strand_id
1 'polypeptide(L)'
;WRSCGQVAQAGPAVGALVMPGLAELGGRQAAEAPPGGQPKAMADAAEPEVLPPSAGQLRMLGLSSALPFVGFGFLDNFLMIVSGEYIDSTLCVAFSFSTMAAAAIGNTISDCAGLFCGGAVEELAAKHGVEEPPLSRAQQQMWSTRAWQYGGQIVGIVIGCTLGCCPLLFMDHAKAERLKHEKEQQAVFQSMVEKVAQMLHADAAALMLVDRERGDLYSNNVTQSIRHFRWRKEDGFMGHAATTGKFVNVADVREDSHYDPLLHDDFLGSGIKVQSLLCMPVWHKGEVVGLINVINKKEGTFTTRDEDVLSAISTHVAVAMSSERDNFEEVLDNCERCVAQQGAPQWSQTTQQRRKTLIEPVLQGMRSVLNSESIALLLFDEEQQQLYTEAVDGDLPSCAMSLEDSYAGWTVEHGVVLNTTLGGPTDPGRSHHPAYDGVDIRSVLCVPIFDTRRKCLGAFEVVNKRCG
;
A
#
# COMPACT_ATOMS: atom_id res chain seq x y z
N TRP A 1 -3.05 -20.80 -38.30
CA TRP A 1 -4.07 -21.68 -38.91
C TRP A 1 -5.40 -21.46 -38.17
N ARG A 2 -6.37 -20.89 -38.89
CA ARG A 2 -7.85 -20.87 -38.71
C ARG A 2 -8.45 -21.22 -37.33
N SER A 3 -9.13 -20.26 -36.67
CA SER A 3 -10.59 -20.08 -36.75
C SER A 3 -11.14 -19.09 -35.70
N CYS A 4 -11.60 -17.92 -36.14
CA CYS A 4 -12.81 -17.22 -35.67
C CYS A 4 -12.80 -15.80 -36.25
N GLY A 5 -13.23 -15.71 -37.51
CA GLY A 5 -13.49 -14.45 -38.19
C GLY A 5 -14.95 -14.44 -38.60
N GLN A 6 -15.78 -13.71 -37.86
CA GLN A 6 -17.02 -13.11 -38.36
C GLN A 6 -17.05 -11.67 -37.86
N VAL A 7 -16.66 -10.78 -38.75
CA VAL A 7 -16.80 -9.34 -38.63
C VAL A 7 -18.26 -9.01 -38.92
N ALA A 8 -19.01 -8.60 -37.90
CA ALA A 8 -20.29 -7.92 -38.07
C ALA A 8 -20.04 -6.42 -37.97
N GLN A 9 -20.24 -5.72 -39.08
CA GLN A 9 -20.36 -4.26 -39.14
C GLN A 9 -21.57 -3.81 -38.32
N ALA A 10 -21.38 -2.86 -37.41
CA ALA A 10 -22.46 -2.07 -36.83
C ALA A 10 -21.98 -0.61 -36.69
N GLY A 11 -22.59 0.28 -37.47
CA GLY A 11 -22.38 1.73 -37.39
C GLY A 11 -23.02 2.35 -36.13
N PRO A 12 -22.79 3.65 -35.88
CA PRO A 12 -23.25 4.28 -34.65
C PRO A 12 -24.76 4.54 -34.71
N ALA A 13 -25.53 3.81 -33.92
CA ALA A 13 -26.90 4.17 -33.62
C ALA A 13 -26.88 5.19 -32.47
N VAL A 14 -27.01 6.48 -32.80
CA VAL A 14 -27.39 7.53 -31.86
C VAL A 14 -28.87 7.31 -31.54
N GLY A 15 -29.14 6.45 -30.57
CA GLY A 15 -30.47 6.24 -30.00
C GLY A 15 -30.78 7.39 -29.05
N ALA A 16 -31.67 8.29 -29.48
CA ALA A 16 -32.31 9.26 -28.60
C ALA A 16 -33.04 8.50 -27.48
N LEU A 17 -32.51 8.57 -26.25
CA LEU A 17 -33.24 8.16 -25.06
C LEU A 17 -34.34 9.19 -24.82
N VAL A 18 -35.55 8.83 -25.24
CA VAL A 18 -36.79 9.48 -24.82
C VAL A 18 -37.02 9.08 -23.37
N MET A 19 -36.96 10.05 -22.45
CA MET A 19 -37.41 9.87 -21.07
C MET A 19 -38.95 9.70 -21.05
N PRO A 20 -39.51 8.62 -20.50
CA PRO A 20 -40.95 8.50 -20.26
C PRO A 20 -41.24 9.03 -18.85
N GLY A 21 -41.93 10.17 -18.75
CA GLY A 21 -42.30 10.67 -17.42
C GLY A 21 -42.79 12.10 -17.38
N LEU A 22 -43.74 12.49 -18.24
CA LEU A 22 -44.46 13.78 -18.11
C LEU A 22 -45.84 13.72 -18.80
N ALA A 23 -46.55 12.59 -18.68
CA ALA A 23 -47.85 12.38 -19.32
C ALA A 23 -49.01 12.05 -18.35
N GLU A 24 -48.81 12.09 -17.03
CA GLU A 24 -49.90 11.84 -16.07
C GLU A 24 -50.14 13.04 -15.16
N LEU A 25 -50.87 14.03 -15.67
CA LEU A 25 -51.67 14.97 -14.87
C LEU A 25 -52.76 15.53 -15.81
N GLY A 26 -53.73 14.68 -16.17
CA GLY A 26 -54.84 15.12 -17.04
C GLY A 26 -55.75 14.01 -17.52
N GLY A 27 -56.28 13.17 -16.62
CA GLY A 27 -57.26 12.14 -16.98
C GLY A 27 -58.42 12.05 -15.99
N ARG A 28 -59.62 12.46 -16.44
CA ARG A 28 -61.00 12.00 -16.09
C ARG A 28 -61.99 13.12 -16.46
N GLN A 29 -63.07 12.94 -17.22
CA GLN A 29 -63.91 11.78 -17.58
C GLN A 29 -64.44 11.93 -19.01
N ALA A 30 -64.47 10.82 -19.75
CA ALA A 30 -65.31 10.66 -20.93
C ALA A 30 -66.72 10.22 -20.51
N ALA A 31 -67.76 10.83 -21.07
CA ALA A 31 -69.14 10.36 -21.00
C ALA A 31 -69.66 10.10 -22.42
N GLU A 32 -70.36 8.98 -22.58
CA GLU A 32 -70.84 8.37 -23.83
C GLU A 32 -71.82 9.24 -24.63
N ALA A 33 -71.81 9.07 -25.96
CA ALA A 33 -72.76 9.67 -26.91
C ALA A 33 -73.85 8.66 -27.33
N PRO A 34 -75.12 9.07 -27.53
CA PRO A 34 -76.13 8.25 -28.21
C PRO A 34 -76.13 8.50 -29.74
N PRO A 35 -76.65 7.57 -30.55
CA PRO A 35 -76.50 7.62 -32.01
C PRO A 35 -77.66 8.33 -32.70
N GLY A 36 -77.36 9.04 -33.78
CA GLY A 36 -78.31 9.29 -34.87
C GLY A 36 -78.54 10.76 -35.23
N GLY A 37 -78.21 11.10 -36.48
CA GLY A 37 -78.66 12.35 -37.13
C GLY A 37 -77.69 12.85 -38.20
N GLN A 38 -78.02 12.63 -39.47
CA GLN A 38 -77.30 13.10 -40.66
C GLN A 38 -77.13 14.65 -40.72
N PRO A 39 -76.14 15.15 -41.48
CA PRO A 39 -75.62 16.51 -41.35
C PRO A 39 -76.54 17.54 -42.03
N LYS A 40 -76.87 18.61 -41.32
CA LYS A 40 -77.38 19.85 -41.92
C LYS A 40 -76.23 20.84 -42.05
N ALA A 41 -75.90 21.18 -43.29
CA ALA A 41 -75.07 22.31 -43.64
C ALA A 41 -75.68 23.59 -43.04
N MET A 42 -74.95 24.23 -42.13
CA MET A 42 -75.16 25.61 -41.71
C MET A 42 -73.82 26.32 -41.73
N ALA A 43 -73.73 27.26 -42.66
CA ALA A 43 -72.89 28.47 -42.71
C ALA A 43 -71.52 28.42 -42.03
N ASP A 44 -70.48 28.56 -42.86
CA ASP A 44 -69.15 29.04 -42.46
C ASP A 44 -69.27 30.33 -41.64
N ALA A 45 -69.34 30.19 -40.32
CA ALA A 45 -68.88 31.25 -39.42
C ALA A 45 -67.35 31.18 -39.47
N ALA A 46 -66.74 32.13 -40.18
CA ALA A 46 -65.28 32.28 -40.20
C ALA A 46 -64.75 32.23 -38.77
N GLU A 47 -63.94 31.21 -38.46
CA GLU A 47 -63.18 31.18 -37.21
C GLU A 47 -62.37 32.49 -37.13
N PRO A 48 -62.35 33.18 -35.98
CA PRO A 48 -61.62 34.44 -35.86
C PRO A 48 -60.15 34.19 -36.21
N GLU A 49 -59.66 34.86 -37.23
CA GLU A 49 -58.27 34.77 -37.69
C GLU A 49 -57.35 35.12 -36.53
N VAL A 50 -56.71 34.10 -35.94
CA VAL A 50 -55.89 34.29 -34.75
C VAL A 50 -54.59 34.97 -35.16
N LEU A 51 -54.48 36.26 -34.86
CA LEU A 51 -53.27 37.03 -35.16
C LEU A 51 -52.06 36.48 -34.38
N PRO A 52 -50.88 36.42 -35.02
CA PRO A 52 -49.67 35.94 -34.37
C PRO A 52 -49.27 36.86 -33.21
N PRO A 53 -48.63 36.33 -32.16
CA PRO A 53 -48.16 37.13 -31.04
C PRO A 53 -47.15 38.18 -31.50
N SER A 54 -47.18 39.35 -30.86
CA SER A 54 -46.24 40.42 -31.15
C SER A 54 -44.81 40.05 -30.78
N ALA A 55 -43.81 40.68 -31.43
CA ALA A 55 -42.40 40.46 -31.12
C ALA A 55 -42.05 40.77 -29.65
N GLY A 56 -42.75 41.71 -29.01
CA GLY A 56 -42.61 42.00 -27.58
C GLY A 56 -43.12 40.87 -26.70
N GLN A 57 -44.29 40.30 -27.02
CA GLN A 57 -44.86 39.15 -26.30
C GLN A 57 -43.99 37.89 -26.44
N LEU A 58 -43.43 37.64 -27.63
CA LEU A 58 -42.52 36.52 -27.86
C LEU A 58 -41.21 36.65 -27.07
N ARG A 59 -40.64 37.86 -26.99
CA ARG A 59 -39.45 38.13 -26.17
C ARG A 59 -39.72 37.96 -24.67
N MET A 60 -40.86 38.46 -24.20
CA MET A 60 -41.26 38.30 -22.80
C MET A 60 -41.54 36.84 -22.45
N LEU A 61 -42.15 36.08 -23.37
CA LEU A 61 -42.32 34.63 -23.23
C LEU A 61 -40.97 33.90 -23.14
N GLY A 62 -40.01 34.23 -24.02
CA GLY A 62 -38.68 33.63 -23.98
C GLY A 62 -37.93 33.93 -22.69
N LEU A 63 -37.99 35.17 -22.20
CA LEU A 63 -37.34 35.58 -20.95
C LEU A 63 -37.99 34.91 -19.73
N SER A 64 -39.31 34.86 -19.70
CA SER A 64 -40.06 34.21 -18.61
C SER A 64 -39.84 32.71 -18.56
N SER A 65 -39.75 32.07 -19.73
CA SER A 65 -39.45 30.64 -19.86
C SER A 65 -38.00 30.30 -19.54
N ALA A 66 -37.07 31.26 -19.61
CA ALA A 66 -35.66 31.00 -19.32
C ALA A 66 -35.37 30.96 -17.81
N LEU A 67 -35.99 31.83 -17.02
CA LEU A 67 -35.57 32.10 -15.64
C LEU A 67 -35.68 30.87 -14.69
N PRO A 68 -36.76 30.08 -14.67
CA PRO A 68 -36.81 28.85 -13.87
C PRO A 68 -35.77 27.81 -14.32
N PHE A 69 -35.50 27.75 -15.63
CA PHE A 69 -34.55 26.80 -16.21
C PHE A 69 -33.09 27.20 -15.95
N VAL A 70 -32.78 28.48 -15.69
CA VAL A 70 -31.49 28.90 -15.12
C VAL A 70 -31.29 28.29 -13.74
N GLY A 71 -32.32 28.34 -12.88
CA GLY A 71 -32.26 27.75 -11.53
C GLY A 71 -32.12 26.23 -11.57
N PHE A 72 -32.86 25.56 -12.46
CA PHE A 72 -32.75 24.11 -12.65
C PHE A 72 -31.37 23.71 -13.15
N GLY A 73 -30.87 24.33 -14.24
CA GLY A 73 -29.55 24.02 -14.78
C GLY A 73 -28.41 24.35 -13.82
N PHE A 74 -28.56 25.40 -12.99
CA PHE A 74 -27.60 25.72 -11.93
C PHE A 74 -27.53 24.61 -10.89
N LEU A 75 -28.69 24.25 -10.32
CA LEU A 75 -28.75 23.22 -9.29
C LEU A 75 -28.24 21.89 -9.83
N ASP A 76 -28.55 21.58 -11.09
CA ASP A 76 -28.21 20.32 -11.72
C ASP A 76 -26.69 20.11 -11.81
N ASN A 77 -25.99 21.04 -12.46
CA ASN A 77 -24.53 20.96 -12.57
C ASN A 77 -23.84 21.15 -11.22
N PHE A 78 -24.37 22.02 -10.34
CA PHE A 78 -23.77 22.27 -9.03
C PHE A 78 -23.78 21.02 -8.16
N LEU A 79 -24.95 20.37 -8.01
CA LEU A 79 -25.09 19.18 -7.18
C LEU A 79 -24.41 17.97 -7.82
N MET A 80 -24.46 17.83 -9.14
CA MET A 80 -23.73 16.78 -9.86
C MET A 80 -22.23 16.85 -9.56
N ILE A 81 -21.61 18.03 -9.67
CA ILE A 81 -20.15 18.20 -9.47
C ILE A 81 -19.76 17.96 -8.01
N VAL A 82 -20.46 18.58 -7.07
CA VAL A 82 -20.14 18.44 -5.63
C VAL A 82 -20.34 17.01 -5.16
N SER A 83 -21.46 16.38 -5.54
CA SER A 83 -21.74 14.99 -5.16
C SER A 83 -20.80 14.02 -5.88
N GLY A 84 -20.54 14.25 -7.17
CA GLY A 84 -19.65 13.43 -7.99
C GLY A 84 -18.24 13.35 -7.43
N GLU A 85 -17.63 14.47 -7.05
CA GLU A 85 -16.29 14.49 -6.46
C GLU A 85 -16.24 13.76 -5.10
N TYR A 86 -17.27 13.96 -4.27
CA TYR A 86 -17.34 13.29 -2.98
C TYR A 86 -17.45 11.77 -3.16
N ILE A 87 -18.26 11.31 -4.11
CA ILE A 87 -18.40 9.91 -4.47
C ILE A 87 -17.10 9.35 -5.05
N ASP A 88 -16.43 10.09 -5.92
CA ASP A 88 -15.18 9.65 -6.55
C ASP A 88 -14.06 9.46 -5.54
N SER A 89 -13.91 10.38 -4.59
CA SER A 89 -12.90 10.27 -3.53
C SER A 89 -13.26 9.27 -2.41
N THR A 90 -14.43 8.63 -2.46
CA THR A 90 -14.90 7.68 -1.42
C THR A 90 -15.34 6.34 -1.99
N LEU A 91 -16.51 6.29 -2.62
CA LEU A 91 -17.14 5.07 -3.12
C LEU A 91 -16.36 4.46 -4.29
N CYS A 92 -15.75 5.27 -5.16
CA CYS A 92 -14.93 4.71 -6.24
C CYS A 92 -13.72 3.95 -5.71
N VAL A 93 -13.06 4.42 -4.65
CA VAL A 93 -11.96 3.67 -4.03
C VAL A 93 -12.46 2.40 -3.34
N ALA A 94 -13.58 2.49 -2.61
CA ALA A 94 -14.12 1.35 -1.86
C ALA A 94 -14.66 0.22 -2.76
N PHE A 95 -15.30 0.57 -3.88
CA PHE A 95 -15.94 -0.39 -4.78
C PHE A 95 -15.23 -0.55 -6.14
N SER A 96 -14.08 0.11 -6.32
CA SER A 96 -13.32 0.13 -7.58
C SER A 96 -14.14 0.63 -8.78
N PHE A 97 -14.99 1.64 -8.58
CA PHE A 97 -15.72 2.29 -9.67
C PHE A 97 -14.87 3.32 -10.41
N SER A 98 -15.27 3.63 -11.64
CA SER A 98 -14.61 4.68 -12.43
C SER A 98 -15.11 6.07 -12.05
N THR A 99 -14.29 7.10 -12.31
CA THR A 99 -14.68 8.52 -12.22
C THR A 99 -15.96 8.82 -13.01
N MET A 100 -16.14 8.21 -14.17
CA MET A 100 -17.37 8.36 -14.96
C MET A 100 -18.60 7.76 -14.27
N ALA A 101 -18.44 6.70 -13.48
CA ALA A 101 -19.54 6.15 -12.69
C ALA A 101 -19.93 7.08 -11.53
N ALA A 102 -18.95 7.73 -10.86
CA ALA A 102 -19.23 8.75 -9.86
C ALA A 102 -20.03 9.92 -10.43
N ALA A 103 -19.67 10.40 -11.63
CA ALA A 103 -20.42 11.43 -12.33
C ALA A 103 -21.87 11.00 -12.65
N ALA A 104 -22.08 9.76 -13.10
CA ALA A 104 -23.42 9.24 -13.36
C ALA A 104 -24.28 9.13 -12.10
N ILE A 105 -23.69 8.73 -10.98
CA ILE A 105 -24.38 8.72 -9.67
C ILE A 105 -24.67 10.16 -9.22
N GLY A 106 -23.71 11.08 -9.39
CA GLY A 106 -23.88 12.51 -9.14
C GLY A 106 -25.05 13.10 -9.93
N ASN A 107 -25.18 12.75 -11.21
CA ASN A 107 -26.31 13.16 -12.05
C ASN A 107 -27.63 12.61 -11.51
N THR A 108 -27.66 11.34 -11.08
CA THR A 108 -28.87 10.73 -10.53
C THR A 108 -29.32 11.43 -9.24
N ILE A 109 -28.37 11.76 -8.35
CA ILE A 109 -28.65 12.52 -7.11
C ILE A 109 -29.18 13.91 -7.45
N SER A 110 -28.56 14.54 -8.45
CA SER A 110 -28.94 15.85 -8.95
C SER A 110 -30.37 15.87 -9.51
N ASP A 111 -30.72 14.90 -10.36
CA ASP A 111 -32.06 14.73 -10.91
C ASP A 111 -33.11 14.58 -9.80
N CYS A 112 -32.82 13.75 -8.79
CA CYS A 112 -33.69 13.59 -7.62
C CYS A 112 -33.86 14.92 -6.86
N ALA A 113 -32.78 15.65 -6.61
CA ALA A 113 -32.83 16.94 -5.93
C ALA A 113 -33.58 17.99 -6.75
N GLY A 114 -33.40 18.00 -8.08
CA GLY A 114 -34.12 18.85 -9.02
C GLY A 114 -35.64 18.66 -8.96
N LEU A 115 -36.11 17.42 -8.80
CA LEU A 115 -37.54 17.13 -8.60
C LEU A 115 -38.09 17.74 -7.30
N PHE A 116 -37.33 17.71 -6.21
CA PHE A 116 -37.76 18.29 -4.92
C PHE A 116 -37.63 19.81 -4.88
N CYS A 117 -36.67 20.39 -5.60
CA CYS A 117 -36.41 21.82 -5.61
C CYS A 117 -37.20 22.59 -6.68
N GLY A 118 -37.87 21.90 -7.61
CA GLY A 118 -38.63 22.54 -8.70
C GLY A 118 -39.61 23.61 -8.23
N GLY A 119 -40.40 23.32 -7.19
CA GLY A 119 -41.35 24.28 -6.63
C GLY A 119 -40.70 25.52 -6.02
N ALA A 120 -39.52 25.39 -5.42
CA ALA A 120 -38.78 26.53 -4.86
C ALA A 120 -38.18 27.41 -5.95
N VAL A 121 -37.74 26.81 -7.06
CA VAL A 121 -37.19 27.54 -8.23
C VAL A 121 -38.31 28.31 -8.94
N GLU A 122 -39.49 27.72 -9.09
CA GLU A 122 -40.66 28.38 -9.66
C GLU A 122 -41.15 29.54 -8.78
N GLU A 123 -41.19 29.36 -7.46
CA GLU A 123 -41.59 30.42 -6.52
C GLU A 123 -40.58 31.58 -6.51
N LEU A 124 -39.27 31.28 -6.58
CA LEU A 124 -38.23 32.29 -6.68
C LEU A 124 -38.30 33.07 -7.99
N ALA A 125 -38.63 32.39 -9.09
CA ALA A 125 -38.82 33.00 -10.41
C ALA A 125 -40.04 33.92 -10.44
N ALA A 126 -41.16 33.47 -9.87
CA ALA A 126 -42.38 34.27 -9.74
C ALA A 126 -42.14 35.53 -8.88
N LYS A 127 -41.37 35.40 -7.79
CA LYS A 127 -41.03 36.51 -6.89
C LYS A 127 -40.17 37.60 -7.53
N HIS A 128 -39.41 37.27 -8.60
CA HIS A 128 -38.60 38.24 -9.34
C HIS A 128 -39.34 38.88 -10.53
N GLY A 129 -40.68 38.84 -10.53
CA GLY A 129 -41.52 39.67 -11.41
C GLY A 129 -41.67 39.14 -12.83
N VAL A 130 -41.55 37.82 -12.99
CA VAL A 130 -41.76 37.15 -14.28
C VAL A 130 -43.26 36.89 -14.48
N GLU A 131 -43.99 37.85 -15.01
CA GLU A 131 -45.37 37.63 -15.45
C GLU A 131 -45.38 37.06 -16.88
N GLU A 132 -46.05 35.92 -17.06
CA GLU A 132 -46.24 35.34 -18.38
C GLU A 132 -47.10 36.26 -19.27
N PRO A 133 -46.76 36.45 -20.55
CA PRO A 133 -47.61 37.21 -21.46
C PRO A 133 -49.00 36.57 -21.57
N PRO A 134 -50.09 37.36 -21.50
CA PRO A 134 -51.43 36.83 -21.73
C PRO A 134 -51.57 36.41 -23.20
N LEU A 135 -51.48 35.10 -23.44
CA LEU A 135 -51.59 34.48 -24.76
C LEU A 135 -52.86 33.64 -24.84
N SER A 136 -53.56 33.69 -25.97
CA SER A 136 -54.70 32.79 -26.20
C SER A 136 -54.24 31.35 -26.39
N ARG A 137 -55.13 30.38 -26.14
CA ARG A 137 -54.83 28.94 -26.35
C ARG A 137 -54.36 28.65 -27.78
N ALA A 138 -54.94 29.33 -28.77
CA ALA A 138 -54.53 29.19 -30.17
C ALA A 138 -53.14 29.81 -30.43
N GLN A 139 -52.81 30.94 -29.80
CA GLN A 139 -51.48 31.55 -29.88
C GLN A 139 -50.39 30.70 -29.21
N GLN A 140 -50.70 30.02 -28.10
CA GLN A 140 -49.76 29.10 -27.42
C GLN A 140 -49.37 27.89 -28.28
N GLN A 141 -50.26 27.45 -29.18
CA GLN A 141 -49.99 26.33 -30.08
C GLN A 141 -49.21 26.71 -31.34
N MET A 142 -49.05 28.01 -31.62
CA MET A 142 -48.29 28.46 -32.78
C MET A 142 -46.81 28.08 -32.69
N TRP A 143 -46.23 27.73 -33.83
CA TRP A 143 -44.81 27.37 -33.93
C TRP A 143 -43.89 28.49 -33.43
N SER A 144 -44.18 29.75 -33.74
CA SER A 144 -43.39 30.89 -33.27
C SER A 144 -43.36 30.97 -31.74
N THR A 145 -44.51 30.81 -31.10
CA THR A 145 -44.64 30.81 -29.63
C THR A 145 -43.86 29.66 -29.00
N ARG A 146 -44.03 28.44 -29.52
CA ARG A 146 -43.30 27.25 -29.04
C ARG A 146 -41.80 27.37 -29.26
N ALA A 147 -41.36 27.90 -30.40
CA ALA A 147 -39.95 28.10 -30.70
C ALA A 147 -39.29 29.11 -29.74
N TRP A 148 -39.98 30.21 -29.41
CA TRP A 148 -39.49 31.17 -28.41
C TRP A 148 -39.51 30.60 -26.99
N GLN A 149 -40.51 29.79 -26.65
CA GLN A 149 -40.59 29.10 -25.36
C GLN A 149 -39.43 28.10 -25.20
N TYR A 150 -39.26 27.16 -26.14
CA TYR A 150 -38.15 26.19 -26.11
C TYR A 150 -36.79 26.86 -26.22
N GLY A 151 -36.67 27.91 -27.05
CA GLY A 151 -35.44 28.71 -27.16
C GLY A 151 -35.07 29.37 -25.83
N GLY A 152 -36.06 29.93 -25.12
CA GLY A 152 -35.88 30.48 -23.78
C GLY A 152 -35.42 29.42 -22.77
N GLN A 153 -36.06 28.24 -22.76
CA GLN A 153 -35.68 27.13 -21.89
C GLN A 153 -34.24 26.64 -22.15
N ILE A 154 -33.85 26.45 -23.41
CA ILE A 154 -32.50 26.03 -23.80
C ILE A 154 -31.47 27.06 -23.33
N VAL A 155 -31.72 28.35 -23.58
CA VAL A 155 -30.83 29.43 -23.11
C VAL A 155 -30.75 29.46 -21.59
N GLY A 156 -31.89 29.27 -20.91
CA GLY A 156 -31.96 29.14 -19.45
C GLY A 156 -31.09 28.02 -18.92
N ILE A 157 -31.25 26.80 -19.45
CA ILE A 157 -30.45 25.62 -19.09
C ILE A 157 -28.97 25.90 -19.33
N VAL A 158 -28.58 26.42 -20.50
CA VAL A 158 -27.17 26.67 -20.83
C VAL A 158 -26.54 27.67 -19.85
N ILE A 159 -27.23 28.77 -19.55
CA ILE A 159 -26.75 29.77 -18.58
C ILE A 159 -26.69 29.15 -17.18
N GLY A 160 -27.74 28.46 -16.78
CA GLY A 160 -27.83 27.74 -15.50
C GLY A 160 -26.68 26.77 -15.31
N CYS A 161 -26.50 25.84 -16.24
CA CYS A 161 -25.41 24.86 -16.26
C CYS A 161 -24.03 25.53 -16.20
N THR A 162 -23.84 26.63 -16.93
CA THR A 162 -22.58 27.39 -16.91
C THR A 162 -22.33 28.00 -15.52
N LEU A 163 -23.36 28.55 -14.88
CA LEU A 163 -23.28 29.07 -13.51
C LEU A 163 -23.09 27.94 -12.49
N GLY A 164 -23.73 26.78 -12.71
CA GLY A 164 -23.64 25.59 -11.87
C GLY A 164 -22.25 24.95 -11.88
N CYS A 165 -21.43 25.25 -12.89
CA CYS A 165 -20.01 24.90 -12.90
C CYS A 165 -19.15 25.74 -11.94
N CYS A 166 -19.72 26.69 -11.19
CA CYS A 166 -18.97 27.52 -10.25
C CYS A 166 -18.16 26.77 -9.18
N PRO A 167 -18.54 25.55 -8.70
CA PRO A 167 -17.70 24.81 -7.77
C PRO A 167 -16.31 24.53 -8.32
N LEU A 168 -16.16 24.34 -9.64
CA LEU A 168 -14.85 24.11 -10.28
C LEU A 168 -13.86 25.26 -10.07
N LEU A 169 -14.34 26.48 -9.76
CA LEU A 169 -13.48 27.63 -9.47
C LEU A 169 -12.92 27.61 -8.04
N PHE A 170 -13.58 26.89 -7.12
CA PHE A 170 -13.22 26.87 -5.69
C PHE A 170 -12.77 25.48 -5.22
N MET A 171 -13.05 24.44 -5.99
CA MET A 171 -12.62 23.08 -5.70
C MET A 171 -11.14 22.93 -6.03
N ASP A 172 -10.37 22.62 -5.01
CA ASP A 172 -8.97 22.25 -5.17
C ASP A 172 -8.90 20.81 -5.70
N HIS A 173 -9.04 20.66 -7.02
CA HIS A 173 -8.92 19.38 -7.71
C HIS A 173 -7.57 18.70 -7.43
N ALA A 174 -6.50 19.48 -7.24
CA ALA A 174 -5.20 18.91 -6.89
C ALA A 174 -5.24 18.26 -5.50
N LYS A 175 -5.95 18.84 -4.53
CA LYS A 175 -6.16 18.24 -3.21
C LYS A 175 -7.05 17.00 -3.28
N ALA A 176 -8.13 17.03 -4.06
CA ALA A 176 -9.03 15.87 -4.18
C ALA A 176 -8.35 14.67 -4.85
N GLU A 177 -7.60 14.91 -5.93
CA GLU A 177 -6.77 13.90 -6.59
C GLU A 177 -5.69 13.34 -5.64
N ARG A 178 -5.02 14.19 -4.85
CA ARG A 178 -4.06 13.72 -3.84
C ARG A 178 -4.71 12.81 -2.80
N LEU A 179 -5.87 13.22 -2.26
CA LEU A 179 -6.62 12.42 -1.27
C LEU A 179 -7.08 11.08 -1.85
N LYS A 180 -7.50 11.08 -3.11
CA LYS A 180 -7.87 9.86 -3.82
C LYS A 180 -6.65 8.94 -3.98
N HIS A 181 -5.54 9.47 -4.46
CA HIS A 181 -4.31 8.71 -4.63
C HIS A 181 -3.78 8.15 -3.30
N GLU A 182 -3.82 8.92 -2.23
CA GLU A 182 -3.48 8.47 -0.87
C GLU A 182 -4.37 7.29 -0.44
N LYS A 183 -5.69 7.37 -0.65
CA LYS A 183 -6.62 6.28 -0.31
C LYS A 183 -6.41 5.03 -1.18
N GLU A 184 -6.17 5.19 -2.48
CA GLU A 184 -5.87 4.08 -3.39
C GLU A 184 -4.58 3.38 -2.98
N GLN A 185 -3.51 4.13 -2.71
CA GLN A 185 -2.25 3.59 -2.20
C GLN A 185 -2.47 2.85 -0.87
N GLN A 186 -3.23 3.43 0.06
CA GLN A 186 -3.53 2.80 1.35
C GLN A 186 -4.25 1.45 1.18
N ALA A 187 -5.24 1.38 0.29
CA ALA A 187 -5.97 0.15 0.01
C ALA A 187 -5.07 -0.95 -0.59
N VAL A 188 -4.16 -0.59 -1.49
CA VAL A 188 -3.19 -1.52 -2.08
C VAL A 188 -2.25 -2.07 -1.00
N PHE A 189 -1.68 -1.21 -0.16
CA PHE A 189 -0.78 -1.64 0.91
C PHE A 189 -1.48 -2.54 1.93
N GLN A 190 -2.71 -2.22 2.32
CA GLN A 190 -3.49 -3.07 3.23
C GLN A 190 -3.69 -4.49 2.65
N SER A 191 -4.11 -4.58 1.39
CA SER A 191 -4.29 -5.86 0.68
C SER A 191 -2.99 -6.66 0.59
N MET A 192 -1.86 -5.97 0.40
CA MET A 192 -0.54 -6.58 0.31
C MET A 192 -0.09 -7.16 1.66
N VAL A 193 -0.22 -6.40 2.76
CA VAL A 193 0.14 -6.83 4.11
C VAL A 193 -0.67 -8.06 4.54
N GLU A 194 -1.97 -8.09 4.24
CA GLU A 194 -2.83 -9.26 4.53
C GLU A 194 -2.38 -10.50 3.75
N LYS A 195 -2.04 -10.35 2.48
CA LYS A 195 -1.49 -11.45 1.65
C LYS A 195 -0.13 -11.93 2.16
N VAL A 196 0.74 -11.03 2.61
CA VAL A 196 2.04 -11.40 3.21
C VAL A 196 1.83 -12.30 4.41
N ALA A 197 0.96 -11.91 5.35
CA ALA A 197 0.66 -12.71 6.53
C ALA A 197 0.12 -14.10 6.15
N GLN A 198 -0.74 -14.19 5.13
CA GLN A 198 -1.27 -15.46 4.63
C GLN A 198 -0.19 -16.33 3.96
N MET A 199 0.63 -15.74 3.07
CA MET A 199 1.69 -16.45 2.34
C MET A 199 2.77 -17.02 3.26
N LEU A 200 3.12 -16.26 4.31
CA LEU A 200 4.10 -16.69 5.31
C LEU A 200 3.46 -17.47 6.46
N HIS A 201 2.16 -17.78 6.41
CA HIS A 201 1.44 -18.51 7.48
C HIS A 201 1.68 -17.90 8.87
N ALA A 202 1.47 -16.60 8.99
CA ALA A 202 1.68 -15.84 10.21
C ALA A 202 0.37 -15.29 10.79
N ASP A 203 0.38 -14.85 12.05
CA ASP A 203 -0.79 -14.27 12.70
C ASP A 203 -1.10 -12.87 12.16
N ALA A 204 -0.05 -12.06 11.95
CA ALA A 204 -0.19 -10.71 11.45
C ALA A 204 1.03 -10.28 10.62
N ALA A 205 0.84 -9.23 9.84
CA ALA A 205 1.92 -8.48 9.25
C ALA A 205 1.62 -6.98 9.36
N ALA A 206 2.65 -6.15 9.28
CA ALA A 206 2.54 -4.69 9.34
C ALA A 206 3.60 -4.04 8.45
N LEU A 207 3.18 -3.08 7.63
CA LEU A 207 4.08 -2.20 6.89
C LEU A 207 4.29 -0.91 7.69
N MET A 208 5.54 -0.58 7.97
CA MET A 208 5.94 0.66 8.63
C MET A 208 6.76 1.52 7.68
N LEU A 209 6.59 2.83 7.78
CA LEU A 209 7.25 3.84 6.98
C LEU A 209 8.20 4.65 7.87
N VAL A 210 9.34 5.05 7.31
CA VAL A 210 10.30 5.93 7.99
C VAL A 210 9.91 7.38 7.73
N ASP A 211 9.62 8.12 8.80
CA ASP A 211 9.48 9.58 8.76
C ASP A 211 10.86 10.22 8.63
N ARG A 212 11.12 10.88 7.49
CA ARG A 212 12.40 11.51 7.20
C ARG A 212 12.67 12.78 8.02
N GLU A 213 11.64 13.47 8.49
CA GLU A 213 11.82 14.73 9.24
C GLU A 213 12.12 14.47 10.72
N ARG A 214 11.49 13.45 11.29
CA ARG A 214 11.63 13.12 12.72
C ARG A 214 12.49 11.90 13.00
N GLY A 215 12.72 11.06 12.00
CA GLY A 215 13.44 9.80 12.16
C GLY A 215 12.62 8.69 12.82
N ASP A 216 11.31 8.86 13.01
CA ASP A 216 10.44 7.85 13.62
C ASP A 216 9.86 6.89 12.58
N LEU A 217 9.59 5.64 12.96
CA LEU A 217 8.77 4.70 12.20
C LEU A 217 7.29 4.95 12.51
N TYR A 218 6.43 4.91 11.50
CA TYR A 218 4.99 4.99 11.67
C TYR A 218 4.26 4.01 10.74
N SER A 219 3.09 3.54 11.15
CA SER A 219 2.25 2.67 10.29
C SER A 219 0.86 3.25 10.10
N ASN A 220 0.47 3.41 8.83
CA ASN A 220 -0.89 3.72 8.42
C ASN A 220 -1.67 2.48 7.95
N ASN A 221 -1.00 1.33 7.85
CA ASN A 221 -1.52 0.09 7.26
C ASN A 221 -1.20 -1.08 8.20
N VAL A 222 -2.20 -1.47 8.97
CA VAL A 222 -2.11 -2.53 9.96
C VAL A 222 -3.31 -3.45 9.81
N THR A 223 -3.13 -4.75 10.08
CA THR A 223 -4.25 -5.70 10.08
C THR A 223 -5.32 -5.27 11.08
N GLN A 224 -6.56 -5.78 10.94
CA GLN A 224 -7.76 -5.36 11.69
C GLN A 224 -7.58 -5.26 13.23
N SER A 225 -6.55 -5.90 13.79
CA SER A 225 -6.28 -5.91 15.22
C SER A 225 -5.33 -4.80 15.72
N ILE A 226 -4.54 -4.13 14.86
CA ILE A 226 -3.45 -3.25 15.29
C ILE A 226 -3.76 -1.78 14.94
N ARG A 227 -3.58 -0.85 15.90
CA ARG A 227 -3.85 0.59 15.71
C ARG A 227 -2.63 1.36 15.22
N HIS A 228 -2.84 2.58 14.71
CA HIS A 228 -1.76 3.52 14.38
C HIS A 228 -0.83 3.74 15.57
N PHE A 229 0.47 3.63 15.32
CA PHE A 229 1.50 3.80 16.34
C PHE A 229 2.75 4.41 15.71
N ARG A 230 3.58 4.99 16.58
CA ARG A 230 4.84 5.62 16.21
C ARG A 230 5.95 5.04 17.07
N TRP A 231 7.11 4.77 16.46
CA TRP A 231 8.21 4.06 17.08
C TRP A 231 9.53 4.77 16.79
N ARG A 232 10.43 4.84 17.77
CA ARG A 232 11.73 5.47 17.57
C ARG A 232 12.64 4.54 16.78
N LYS A 233 13.29 5.03 15.72
CA LYS A 233 14.17 4.24 14.85
C LYS A 233 15.39 3.63 15.56
N GLU A 234 15.68 4.02 16.78
CA GLU A 234 16.83 3.53 17.56
C GLU A 234 16.49 2.29 18.41
N ASP A 235 15.19 2.01 18.63
CA ASP A 235 14.76 1.07 19.66
C ASP A 235 14.28 -0.27 19.06
N GLY A 236 14.77 -1.37 19.66
CA GLY A 236 14.31 -2.74 19.41
C GLY A 236 14.64 -3.30 18.03
N PHE A 237 14.02 -4.44 17.71
CA PHE A 237 14.25 -5.20 16.47
C PHE A 237 14.03 -4.36 15.20
N MET A 238 12.94 -3.61 15.19
CA MET A 238 12.52 -2.80 14.05
C MET A 238 13.45 -1.61 13.84
N GLY A 239 13.84 -0.93 14.93
CA GLY A 239 14.74 0.21 14.86
C GLY A 239 16.10 -0.15 14.26
N HIS A 240 16.68 -1.28 14.68
CA HIS A 240 17.91 -1.75 14.07
C HIS A 240 17.74 -2.11 12.60
N ALA A 241 16.66 -2.80 12.20
CA ALA A 241 16.39 -3.08 10.79
C ALA A 241 16.32 -1.80 9.95
N ALA A 242 15.70 -0.75 10.49
CA ALA A 242 15.61 0.56 9.83
C ALA A 242 16.94 1.32 9.78
N THR A 243 17.84 1.08 10.72
CA THR A 243 19.11 1.83 10.86
C THR A 243 20.26 1.15 10.13
N THR A 244 20.38 -0.17 10.26
CA THR A 244 21.45 -0.95 9.61
C THR A 244 21.05 -1.43 8.22
N GLY A 245 19.74 -1.51 7.95
CA GLY A 245 19.21 -2.06 6.71
C GLY A 245 19.34 -3.59 6.61
N LYS A 246 19.77 -4.26 7.68
CA LYS A 246 19.82 -5.72 7.79
C LYS A 246 18.47 -6.24 8.29
N PHE A 247 17.96 -7.29 7.68
CA PHE A 247 16.74 -7.94 8.15
C PHE A 247 16.96 -8.65 9.49
N VAL A 248 15.88 -8.85 10.23
CA VAL A 248 15.87 -9.39 11.60
C VAL A 248 14.90 -10.56 11.65
N ASN A 249 15.32 -11.74 12.13
CA ASN A 249 14.50 -12.95 12.18
C ASN A 249 14.59 -13.65 13.54
N VAL A 250 13.71 -13.22 14.45
CA VAL A 250 13.66 -13.69 15.84
C VAL A 250 12.54 -14.71 15.96
N ALA A 251 12.80 -15.93 16.44
CA ALA A 251 11.72 -16.88 16.68
C ALA A 251 11.14 -16.89 18.08
N ASP A 252 11.88 -16.41 19.07
CA ASP A 252 11.29 -16.08 20.37
C ASP A 252 11.84 -14.75 20.87
N VAL A 253 11.00 -13.70 20.80
CA VAL A 253 11.37 -12.37 21.26
C VAL A 253 11.69 -12.37 22.75
N ARG A 254 11.10 -13.26 23.56
CA ARG A 254 11.30 -13.31 25.02
C ARG A 254 12.69 -13.78 25.43
N GLU A 255 13.39 -14.46 24.52
CA GLU A 255 14.76 -14.92 24.74
C GLU A 255 15.80 -13.84 24.39
N ASP A 256 15.38 -12.72 23.81
CA ASP A 256 16.26 -11.62 23.40
C ASP A 256 16.25 -10.47 24.42
N SER A 257 17.39 -9.79 24.58
CA SER A 257 17.54 -8.66 25.49
C SER A 257 16.72 -7.43 25.12
N HIS A 258 16.21 -7.35 23.88
CA HIS A 258 15.35 -6.28 23.39
C HIS A 258 13.85 -6.56 23.61
N TYR A 259 13.51 -7.65 24.31
CA TYR A 259 12.14 -7.90 24.75
C TYR A 259 11.64 -6.83 25.71
N ASP A 260 10.60 -6.13 25.28
CA ASP A 260 9.80 -5.25 26.13
C ASP A 260 8.40 -5.84 26.35
N PRO A 261 8.03 -6.26 27.58
CA PRO A 261 6.69 -6.76 27.89
C PRO A 261 5.56 -5.79 27.53
N LEU A 262 5.78 -4.47 27.68
CA LEU A 262 4.77 -3.46 27.36
C LEU A 262 4.43 -3.42 25.87
N LEU A 263 5.36 -3.86 25.02
CA LEU A 263 5.23 -3.80 23.57
C LEU A 263 4.92 -5.17 22.97
N HIS A 264 5.38 -6.25 23.60
CA HIS A 264 5.28 -7.61 23.06
C HIS A 264 4.14 -8.43 23.67
N ASP A 265 3.73 -8.22 24.92
CA ASP A 265 2.67 -9.03 25.56
C ASP A 265 1.26 -8.65 25.13
N ASP A 266 1.10 -7.43 24.61
CA ASP A 266 -0.14 -6.95 24.02
C ASP A 266 0.21 -5.90 22.97
N PHE A 267 0.57 -6.38 21.77
CA PHE A 267 1.09 -5.54 20.70
C PHE A 267 0.12 -4.40 20.38
N LEU A 268 0.37 -3.22 20.95
CA LEU A 268 -0.43 -2.01 20.78
C LEU A 268 -1.91 -2.15 21.17
N GLY A 269 -2.23 -2.99 22.15
CA GLY A 269 -3.62 -3.23 22.57
C GLY A 269 -4.43 -4.07 21.58
N SER A 270 -3.74 -4.79 20.68
CA SER A 270 -4.37 -5.68 19.69
C SER A 270 -4.77 -7.04 20.24
N GLY A 271 -4.31 -7.38 21.44
CA GLY A 271 -4.40 -8.73 22.02
C GLY A 271 -3.40 -9.72 21.42
N ILE A 272 -2.54 -9.29 20.48
CA ILE A 272 -1.50 -10.14 19.90
C ILE A 272 -0.29 -10.17 20.83
N LYS A 273 0.07 -11.37 21.28
CA LYS A 273 1.32 -11.63 21.98
C LYS A 273 2.41 -11.91 20.95
N VAL A 274 3.36 -11.01 20.79
CA VAL A 274 4.51 -11.20 19.90
C VAL A 274 5.40 -12.29 20.50
N GLN A 275 5.58 -13.36 19.74
CA GLN A 275 6.46 -14.49 20.05
C GLN A 275 7.58 -14.53 19.02
N SER A 276 7.25 -14.57 17.72
CA SER A 276 8.25 -14.51 16.65
C SER A 276 8.08 -13.27 15.79
N LEU A 277 9.17 -12.78 15.21
CA LEU A 277 9.21 -11.56 14.43
C LEU A 277 10.22 -11.66 13.28
N LEU A 278 9.74 -11.44 12.06
CA LEU A 278 10.58 -11.26 10.87
C LEU A 278 10.41 -9.82 10.35
N CYS A 279 11.45 -9.00 10.49
CA CYS A 279 11.48 -7.61 10.00
C CYS A 279 12.35 -7.53 8.74
N MET A 280 11.76 -7.13 7.63
CA MET A 280 12.42 -6.95 6.33
C MET A 280 12.43 -5.46 5.94
N PRO A 281 13.59 -4.86 5.68
CA PRO A 281 13.67 -3.47 5.23
C PRO A 281 13.22 -3.30 3.77
N VAL A 282 12.59 -2.16 3.51
CA VAL A 282 12.16 -1.70 2.19
C VAL A 282 13.10 -0.58 1.75
N TRP A 283 13.84 -0.83 0.68
CA TRP A 283 14.84 0.09 0.14
C TRP A 283 14.26 0.94 -0.98
N HIS A 284 14.64 2.21 -1.02
CA HIS A 284 14.37 3.10 -2.15
C HIS A 284 15.45 4.17 -2.24
N LYS A 285 15.99 4.40 -3.44
CA LYS A 285 17.09 5.36 -3.71
C LYS A 285 18.27 5.23 -2.74
N GLY A 286 18.57 4.00 -2.34
CA GLY A 286 19.67 3.67 -1.46
C GLY A 286 19.50 4.02 0.02
N GLU A 287 18.27 4.28 0.45
CA GLU A 287 17.90 4.44 1.85
C GLU A 287 16.78 3.45 2.23
N VAL A 288 16.69 3.11 3.52
CA VAL A 288 15.55 2.37 4.05
C VAL A 288 14.38 3.34 4.23
N VAL A 289 13.32 3.15 3.44
CA VAL A 289 12.10 3.98 3.48
C VAL A 289 10.97 3.35 4.29
N GLY A 290 11.08 2.07 4.62
CA GLY A 290 10.09 1.35 5.41
C GLY A 290 10.54 -0.04 5.83
N LEU A 291 9.67 -0.74 6.56
CA LEU A 291 9.88 -2.10 7.06
C LEU A 291 8.59 -2.92 6.90
N ILE A 292 8.72 -4.16 6.44
CA ILE A 292 7.65 -5.16 6.50
C ILE A 292 7.93 -6.07 7.68
N ASN A 293 7.00 -6.13 8.61
CA ASN A 293 7.12 -6.89 9.85
C ASN A 293 6.10 -8.01 9.81
N VAL A 294 6.54 -9.25 9.99
CA VAL A 294 5.68 -10.43 10.02
C VAL A 294 5.76 -11.02 11.42
N ILE A 295 4.60 -11.15 12.06
CA ILE A 295 4.46 -11.42 13.48
C ILE A 295 3.85 -12.81 13.66
N ASN A 296 4.49 -13.62 14.50
CA ASN A 296 4.12 -14.97 14.89
C ASN A 296 3.90 -15.91 13.70
N LYS A 297 4.89 -16.74 13.42
CA LYS A 297 4.71 -17.89 12.54
C LYS A 297 3.75 -18.87 13.22
N LYS A 298 2.73 -19.34 12.51
CA LYS A 298 1.73 -20.27 13.07
C LYS A 298 2.32 -21.65 13.38
N GLU A 299 3.31 -22.07 12.60
CA GLU A 299 3.99 -23.36 12.76
C GLU A 299 5.50 -23.18 12.62
N GLY A 300 6.24 -23.55 13.67
CA GLY A 300 7.70 -23.48 13.69
C GLY A 300 8.24 -22.04 13.71
N THR A 301 9.40 -21.84 13.11
CA THR A 301 10.09 -20.55 13.03
C THR A 301 10.16 -20.07 11.58
N PHE A 302 10.42 -18.77 11.35
CA PHE A 302 10.61 -18.28 10.00
C PHE A 302 11.89 -18.86 9.39
N THR A 303 11.75 -19.43 8.20
CA THR A 303 12.81 -20.13 7.47
C THR A 303 13.53 -19.21 6.48
N THR A 304 14.67 -19.64 5.91
CA THR A 304 15.31 -18.91 4.80
C THR A 304 14.38 -18.68 3.62
N ARG A 305 13.47 -19.63 3.37
CA ARG A 305 12.47 -19.47 2.32
C ARG A 305 11.50 -18.34 2.64
N ASP A 306 11.14 -18.15 3.90
CA ASP A 306 10.30 -17.03 4.33
C ASP A 306 11.07 -15.70 4.19
N GLU A 307 12.37 -15.68 4.51
CA GLU A 307 13.26 -14.54 4.28
C GLU A 307 13.32 -14.17 2.79
N ASP A 308 13.56 -15.15 1.90
CA ASP A 308 13.62 -14.95 0.44
C ASP A 308 12.30 -14.42 -0.13
N VAL A 309 11.17 -15.01 0.29
CA VAL A 309 9.83 -14.57 -0.14
C VAL A 309 9.56 -13.14 0.31
N LEU A 310 9.87 -12.81 1.56
CA LEU A 310 9.62 -11.48 2.10
C LEU A 310 10.53 -10.42 1.46
N SER A 311 11.77 -10.78 1.13
CA SER A 311 12.73 -9.94 0.39
C SER A 311 12.25 -9.64 -1.04
N ALA A 312 11.70 -10.64 -1.73
CA ALA A 312 11.07 -10.41 -3.03
C ALA A 312 9.86 -9.47 -2.93
N ILE A 313 9.04 -9.64 -1.89
CA ILE A 313 7.88 -8.78 -1.66
C ILE A 313 8.30 -7.35 -1.31
N SER A 314 9.34 -7.14 -0.48
CA SER A 314 9.83 -5.81 -0.12
C SER A 314 10.27 -5.00 -1.33
N THR A 315 10.86 -5.66 -2.34
CA THR A 315 11.19 -5.05 -3.62
C THR A 315 9.95 -4.53 -4.36
N HIS A 316 8.87 -5.32 -4.40
CA HIS A 316 7.61 -4.87 -5.00
C HIS A 316 6.94 -3.74 -4.20
N VAL A 317 7.07 -3.74 -2.88
CA VAL A 317 6.54 -2.68 -2.01
C VAL A 317 7.27 -1.37 -2.26
N ALA A 318 8.59 -1.41 -2.40
CA ALA A 318 9.40 -0.24 -2.72
C ALA A 318 8.92 0.48 -3.99
N VAL A 319 8.64 -0.29 -5.04
CA VAL A 319 8.13 0.24 -6.33
C VAL A 319 6.70 0.75 -6.23
N ALA A 320 5.87 0.15 -5.37
CA ALA A 320 4.51 0.66 -5.15
C ALA A 320 4.52 1.96 -4.30
N MET A 321 5.55 2.15 -3.48
CA MET A 321 5.74 3.34 -2.65
C MET A 321 6.36 4.52 -3.41
N SER A 322 7.05 4.27 -4.52
CA SER A 322 7.59 5.32 -5.36
C SER A 322 6.48 5.94 -6.21
N SER A 323 6.30 7.25 -6.06
CA SER A 323 5.35 8.06 -6.83
C SER A 323 5.80 8.34 -8.27
N GLU A 324 7.01 7.93 -8.63
CA GLU A 324 7.60 8.08 -9.94
C GLU A 324 7.68 6.69 -10.59
N ARG A 325 7.46 6.59 -11.90
CA ARG A 325 7.68 5.32 -12.62
C ARG A 325 9.16 4.96 -12.48
N ASP A 326 9.50 4.13 -11.51
CA ASP A 326 10.87 3.67 -11.28
C ASP A 326 11.38 2.96 -12.54
N ASN A 327 12.61 3.29 -12.94
CA ASN A 327 13.28 2.58 -14.01
C ASN A 327 13.55 1.14 -13.56
N PHE A 328 13.51 0.18 -14.50
CA PHE A 328 13.80 -1.24 -14.22
C PHE A 328 15.13 -1.45 -13.47
N GLU A 329 16.12 -0.58 -13.70
CA GLU A 329 17.41 -0.57 -13.00
C GLU A 329 17.28 -0.32 -11.49
N GLU A 330 16.32 0.50 -11.04
CA GLU A 330 16.09 0.78 -9.62
C GLU A 330 15.41 -0.40 -8.91
N VAL A 331 14.51 -1.10 -9.62
CA VAL A 331 13.93 -2.36 -9.14
C VAL A 331 15.02 -3.42 -8.97
N LEU A 332 15.98 -3.47 -9.90
CA LEU A 332 17.13 -4.37 -9.81
C LEU A 332 18.07 -3.99 -8.66
N ASP A 333 18.38 -2.70 -8.46
CA ASP A 333 19.21 -2.23 -7.33
C ASP A 333 18.54 -2.55 -5.97
N ASN A 334 17.22 -2.35 -5.87
CA ASN A 334 16.45 -2.72 -4.67
C ASN A 334 16.50 -4.22 -4.41
N CYS A 335 16.32 -5.03 -5.46
CA CYS A 335 16.38 -6.49 -5.36
C CYS A 335 17.79 -6.94 -4.96
N GLU A 336 18.83 -6.40 -5.61
CA GLU A 336 20.23 -6.69 -5.31
C GLU A 336 20.56 -6.33 -3.86
N ARG A 337 20.10 -5.19 -3.35
CA ARG A 337 20.29 -4.80 -1.94
C ARG A 337 19.52 -5.70 -0.98
N CYS A 338 18.25 -6.01 -1.25
CA CYS A 338 17.45 -6.89 -0.39
C CYS A 338 18.01 -8.32 -0.34
N VAL A 339 18.68 -8.77 -1.41
CA VAL A 339 19.33 -10.09 -1.50
C VAL A 339 20.77 -10.07 -0.96
N ALA A 340 21.51 -8.98 -1.14
CA ALA A 340 22.90 -8.83 -0.69
C ALA A 340 23.00 -8.59 0.83
N GLN A 341 21.93 -8.12 1.47
CA GLN A 341 21.85 -7.95 2.91
C GLN A 341 21.78 -9.33 3.59
N GLN A 342 22.86 -9.72 4.26
CA GLN A 342 22.82 -10.85 5.19
C GLN A 342 22.06 -10.42 6.46
N GLY A 343 21.23 -11.32 7.00
CA GLY A 343 20.47 -11.05 8.23
C GLY A 343 21.40 -10.60 9.36
N ALA A 344 20.91 -9.75 10.25
CA ALA A 344 21.70 -9.28 11.39
C ALA A 344 22.27 -10.51 12.14
N PRO A 345 23.60 -10.70 12.23
CA PRO A 345 24.19 -11.95 12.75
C PRO A 345 23.70 -12.29 14.16
N GLN A 346 23.39 -11.25 14.95
CA GLN A 346 22.82 -11.34 16.29
C GLN A 346 21.36 -11.83 16.34
N TRP A 347 20.60 -11.76 15.24
CA TRP A 347 19.17 -12.06 15.19
C TRP A 347 18.72 -12.86 13.98
N SER A 348 19.63 -13.39 13.16
CA SER A 348 19.24 -14.38 12.15
C SER A 348 19.29 -15.75 12.80
N GLN A 349 18.12 -16.27 13.16
CA GLN A 349 18.02 -17.67 13.61
C GLN A 349 18.56 -18.64 12.57
N THR A 350 18.55 -18.33 11.27
CA THR A 350 19.21 -19.17 10.28
C THR A 350 20.71 -19.35 10.55
N THR A 351 21.40 -18.32 11.02
CA THR A 351 22.83 -18.37 11.36
C THR A 351 23.07 -19.03 12.73
N GLN A 352 22.27 -18.71 13.74
CA GLN A 352 22.34 -19.35 15.08
C GLN A 352 21.93 -20.83 15.08
N GLN A 353 20.93 -21.20 14.27
CA GLN A 353 20.45 -22.58 14.11
C GLN A 353 21.42 -23.40 13.23
N ARG A 354 22.02 -22.81 12.18
CA ARG A 354 23.14 -23.46 11.47
C ARG A 354 24.33 -23.72 12.39
N ARG A 355 24.65 -22.78 13.29
CA ARG A 355 25.73 -22.91 14.29
C ARG A 355 25.51 -24.13 15.20
N LYS A 356 24.34 -24.28 15.82
CA LYS A 356 24.02 -25.44 16.68
C LYS A 356 23.81 -26.76 15.93
N THR A 357 23.28 -26.74 14.70
CA THR A 357 22.89 -27.98 13.98
C THR A 357 23.97 -28.52 13.04
N LEU A 358 24.94 -27.69 12.61
CA LEU A 358 26.02 -28.10 11.69
C LEU A 358 27.41 -27.99 12.32
N ILE A 359 27.72 -26.89 13.01
CA ILE A 359 29.08 -26.64 13.51
C ILE A 359 29.38 -27.49 14.74
N GLU A 360 28.49 -27.51 15.74
CA GLU A 360 28.69 -28.31 16.96
C GLU A 360 28.84 -29.82 16.68
N PRO A 361 28.02 -30.49 15.83
CA PRO A 361 28.24 -31.90 15.49
C PRO A 361 29.53 -32.14 14.71
N VAL A 362 29.96 -31.20 13.86
CA VAL A 362 31.24 -31.30 13.15
C VAL A 362 32.40 -31.16 14.12
N LEU A 363 32.36 -30.20 15.04
CA LEU A 363 33.35 -30.05 16.10
C LEU A 363 33.42 -31.30 16.99
N GLN A 364 32.26 -31.85 17.37
CA GLN A 364 32.18 -33.09 18.13
C GLN A 364 32.80 -34.28 17.37
N GLY A 365 32.48 -34.41 16.08
CA GLY A 365 33.08 -35.42 15.21
C GLY A 365 34.60 -35.25 15.06
N MET A 366 35.07 -34.02 14.87
CA MET A 366 36.49 -33.68 14.77
C MET A 366 37.24 -33.97 16.07
N ARG A 367 36.70 -33.55 17.22
CA ARG A 367 37.27 -33.86 18.54
C ARG A 367 37.37 -35.37 18.77
N SER A 368 36.32 -36.11 18.39
CA SER A 368 36.32 -37.57 18.51
C SER A 368 37.36 -38.23 17.61
N VAL A 369 37.56 -37.74 16.38
CA VAL A 369 38.55 -38.28 15.43
C VAL A 369 39.97 -37.91 15.83
N LEU A 370 40.18 -36.68 16.29
CA LEU A 370 41.49 -36.18 16.72
C LEU A 370 41.86 -36.67 18.13
N ASN A 371 40.90 -37.24 18.87
CA ASN A 371 41.02 -37.67 20.25
C ASN A 371 41.58 -36.56 21.15
N SER A 372 40.93 -35.40 21.17
CA SER A 372 41.35 -34.24 21.96
C SER A 372 40.41 -33.92 23.13
N GLU A 373 40.92 -33.17 24.11
CA GLU A 373 40.12 -32.75 25.26
C GLU A 373 39.22 -31.59 24.94
N SER A 374 39.56 -30.72 24.00
CA SER A 374 38.67 -29.66 23.54
C SER A 374 39.00 -29.25 22.10
N ILE A 375 38.01 -28.67 21.43
CA ILE A 375 38.18 -28.01 20.14
C ILE A 375 37.34 -26.73 20.10
N ALA A 376 37.91 -25.67 19.55
CA ALA A 376 37.24 -24.40 19.34
C ALA A 376 37.33 -23.99 17.87
N LEU A 377 36.25 -23.38 17.37
CA LEU A 377 36.25 -22.63 16.11
C LEU A 377 36.38 -21.14 16.47
N LEU A 378 37.44 -20.51 15.98
CA LEU A 378 37.73 -19.09 16.15
C LEU A 378 37.59 -18.39 14.81
N LEU A 379 36.79 -17.34 14.75
CA LEU A 379 36.62 -16.52 13.53
C LEU A 379 37.30 -15.17 13.71
N PHE A 380 37.87 -14.67 12.62
CA PHE A 380 38.59 -13.40 12.59
C PHE A 380 37.66 -12.25 12.21
N ASP A 381 37.53 -11.28 13.11
CA ASP A 381 36.87 -10.00 12.86
C ASP A 381 37.90 -8.99 12.34
N GLU A 382 37.77 -8.60 11.07
CA GLU A 382 38.66 -7.64 10.43
C GLU A 382 38.47 -6.21 10.93
N GLU A 383 37.26 -5.84 11.35
CA GLU A 383 37.00 -4.47 11.82
C GLU A 383 37.67 -4.24 13.18
N GLN A 384 37.60 -5.24 14.05
CA GLN A 384 38.16 -5.17 15.41
C GLN A 384 39.59 -5.71 15.52
N GLN A 385 40.12 -6.35 14.46
CA GLN A 385 41.43 -7.02 14.45
C GLN A 385 41.58 -8.05 15.59
N GLN A 386 40.52 -8.82 15.84
CA GLN A 386 40.45 -9.80 16.92
C GLN A 386 39.85 -11.12 16.46
N LEU A 387 40.23 -12.21 17.12
CA LEU A 387 39.56 -13.49 17.02
C LEU A 387 38.48 -13.59 18.09
N TYR A 388 37.35 -14.17 17.75
CA TYR A 388 36.31 -14.52 18.73
C TYR A 388 35.92 -15.99 18.60
N THR A 389 35.54 -16.58 19.74
CA THR A 389 35.05 -17.96 19.80
C THR A 389 33.66 -18.06 19.18
N GLU A 390 33.58 -18.73 18.03
CA GLU A 390 32.31 -18.98 17.32
C GLU A 390 31.58 -20.20 17.88
N ALA A 391 32.32 -21.27 18.19
CA ALA A 391 31.79 -22.49 18.78
C ALA A 391 32.88 -23.29 19.51
N VAL A 392 32.50 -24.07 20.53
CA VAL A 392 33.39 -24.92 21.31
C VAL A 392 32.73 -26.27 21.53
N ASP A 393 33.53 -27.33 21.46
CA ASP A 393 33.20 -28.62 22.06
C ASP A 393 34.30 -29.03 23.05
N GLY A 394 33.98 -29.04 24.35
CA GLY A 394 34.91 -29.24 25.44
C GLY A 394 34.82 -28.17 26.53
N ASP A 395 35.82 -28.14 27.41
CA ASP A 395 35.88 -27.24 28.57
C ASP A 395 36.82 -26.06 28.24
N LEU A 396 36.51 -25.34 27.16
CA LEU A 396 37.18 -24.09 26.79
C LEU A 396 36.21 -22.91 26.94
N PRO A 397 36.62 -21.82 27.59
CA PRO A 397 35.77 -20.65 27.73
C PRO A 397 35.71 -19.85 26.42
N SER A 398 34.51 -19.36 26.08
CA SER A 398 34.36 -18.43 24.95
C SER A 398 34.99 -17.08 25.28
N CYS A 399 35.81 -16.55 24.38
CA CYS A 399 36.47 -15.26 24.56
C CYS A 399 36.72 -14.56 23.22
N ALA A 400 36.99 -13.25 23.30
CA ALA A 400 37.63 -12.51 22.23
C ALA A 400 39.11 -12.31 22.58
N MET A 401 39.98 -12.47 21.60
CA MET A 401 41.44 -12.43 21.78
C MET A 401 42.09 -11.62 20.66
N SER A 402 43.10 -10.82 21.02
CA SER A 402 43.96 -10.16 20.02
C SER A 402 44.71 -11.21 19.20
N LEU A 403 45.06 -10.85 17.95
CA LEU A 403 45.92 -11.69 17.14
C LEU A 403 47.28 -11.94 17.80
N GLU A 404 47.79 -11.02 18.62
CA GLU A 404 49.13 -11.13 19.24
C GLU A 404 49.17 -12.05 20.47
N ASP A 405 48.02 -12.28 21.12
CA ASP A 405 47.94 -12.88 22.46
C ASP A 405 47.50 -14.36 22.46
N SER A 406 47.55 -15.03 21.30
CA SER A 406 47.13 -16.43 21.20
C SER A 406 47.86 -17.23 20.11
N TYR A 407 47.85 -18.55 20.29
CA TYR A 407 48.31 -19.51 19.29
C TYR A 407 47.46 -19.48 18.02
N ALA A 408 46.14 -19.34 18.17
CA ALA A 408 45.23 -19.18 17.04
C ALA A 408 45.50 -17.88 16.27
N GLY A 409 45.80 -16.79 16.96
CA GLY A 409 46.18 -15.50 16.37
C GLY A 409 47.44 -15.62 15.53
N TRP A 410 48.46 -16.34 16.02
CA TRP A 410 49.67 -16.62 15.25
C TRP A 410 49.38 -17.39 13.96
N THR A 411 48.52 -18.41 14.04
CA THR A 411 48.09 -19.20 12.88
C THR A 411 47.33 -18.36 11.85
N VAL A 412 46.46 -17.45 12.29
CA VAL A 412 45.70 -16.57 11.39
C VAL A 412 46.62 -15.54 10.72
N GLU A 413 47.56 -14.97 11.46
CA GLU A 413 48.55 -14.02 10.96
C GLU A 413 49.46 -14.63 9.89
N HIS A 414 49.94 -15.86 10.12
CA HIS A 414 50.89 -16.53 9.22
C HIS A 414 50.21 -17.39 8.16
N GLY A 415 48.92 -17.70 8.32
CA GLY A 415 48.16 -18.58 7.41
C GLY A 415 48.71 -20.00 7.33
N VAL A 416 49.35 -20.51 8.39
CA VAL A 416 49.93 -21.86 8.42
C VAL A 416 49.49 -22.65 9.65
N VAL A 417 49.45 -23.97 9.50
CA VAL A 417 49.15 -24.89 10.61
C VAL A 417 50.24 -24.78 11.67
N LEU A 418 49.82 -24.53 12.91
CA LEU A 418 50.68 -24.58 14.09
C LEU A 418 50.38 -25.86 14.86
N ASN A 419 51.38 -26.70 15.07
CA ASN A 419 51.29 -27.89 15.91
C ASN A 419 52.40 -27.82 16.96
N THR A 420 52.04 -27.62 18.21
CA THR A 420 53.01 -27.39 19.27
C THR A 420 52.59 -27.97 20.61
N THR A 421 53.59 -28.20 21.45
CA THR A 421 53.45 -28.47 22.88
C THR A 421 53.92 -27.24 23.65
N LEU A 422 53.29 -26.95 24.78
CA LEU A 422 53.67 -25.78 25.58
C LEU A 422 55.16 -25.86 25.98
N GLY A 423 55.95 -24.84 25.62
CA GLY A 423 57.40 -24.82 25.86
C GLY A 423 58.22 -25.76 24.95
N GLY A 424 57.61 -26.28 23.89
CA GLY A 424 58.27 -27.14 22.91
C GLY A 424 59.11 -26.38 21.87
N PRO A 425 59.90 -27.08 21.04
CA PRO A 425 60.75 -26.46 20.02
C PRO A 425 59.97 -25.77 18.89
N THR A 426 58.68 -26.06 18.73
CA THR A 426 57.76 -25.44 17.76
C THR A 426 56.83 -24.40 18.39
N ASP A 427 57.02 -24.07 19.66
CA ASP A 427 56.26 -23.04 20.36
C ASP A 427 56.71 -21.65 19.85
N PRO A 428 55.82 -20.83 19.29
CA PRO A 428 56.14 -19.49 18.84
C PRO A 428 56.45 -18.51 20.00
N GLY A 429 56.39 -18.96 21.26
CA GLY A 429 56.68 -18.15 22.44
C GLY A 429 55.54 -17.20 22.80
N ARG A 430 54.31 -17.52 22.38
CA ARG A 430 53.10 -16.78 22.76
C ARG A 430 52.48 -17.38 24.01
N SER A 431 52.01 -16.54 24.92
CA SER A 431 51.16 -16.97 26.03
C SER A 431 49.82 -17.44 25.50
N HIS A 432 49.18 -18.39 26.19
CA HIS A 432 47.76 -18.62 25.99
C HIS A 432 46.97 -17.39 26.45
N HIS A 433 45.80 -17.18 25.88
CA HIS A 433 44.94 -16.07 26.25
C HIS A 433 44.55 -16.17 27.74
N PRO A 434 44.48 -15.07 28.52
CA PRO A 434 44.18 -15.12 29.96
C PRO A 434 42.84 -15.79 30.32
N ALA A 435 41.89 -15.81 29.39
CA ALA A 435 40.64 -16.55 29.55
C ALA A 435 40.88 -18.06 29.78
N TYR A 436 42.01 -18.59 29.30
CA TYR A 436 42.40 -19.98 29.42
C TYR A 436 43.28 -20.27 30.64
N ASP A 437 43.54 -19.30 31.52
CA ASP A 437 44.40 -19.47 32.73
C ASP A 437 43.89 -20.59 33.66
N GLY A 438 42.60 -20.96 33.57
CA GLY A 438 41.99 -22.08 34.30
C GLY A 438 42.08 -23.44 33.61
N VAL A 439 42.66 -23.51 32.40
CA VAL A 439 42.74 -24.71 31.56
C VAL A 439 44.20 -25.18 31.47
N ASP A 440 44.47 -26.44 31.81
CA ASP A 440 45.82 -27.02 31.72
C ASP A 440 46.21 -27.33 30.26
N ILE A 441 46.73 -26.36 29.53
CA ILE A 441 47.11 -26.49 28.11
C ILE A 441 48.50 -27.13 27.99
N ARG A 442 48.56 -28.36 27.48
CA ARG A 442 49.80 -29.15 27.24
C ARG A 442 50.19 -29.21 25.77
N SER A 443 49.20 -29.26 24.88
CA SER A 443 49.41 -29.28 23.43
C SER A 443 48.30 -28.52 22.71
N VAL A 444 48.68 -27.87 21.61
CA VAL A 444 47.80 -27.06 20.78
C VAL A 444 48.07 -27.38 19.31
N LEU A 445 47.00 -27.66 18.57
CA LEU A 445 47.00 -27.73 17.11
C LEU A 445 46.04 -26.66 16.58
N CYS A 446 46.58 -25.63 15.95
CA CYS A 446 45.83 -24.58 15.26
C CYS A 446 45.88 -24.78 13.76
N VAL A 447 44.72 -24.84 13.12
CA VAL A 447 44.57 -25.04 11.67
C VAL A 447 43.84 -23.84 11.08
N PRO A 448 44.44 -23.08 10.15
CA PRO A 448 43.79 -21.91 9.55
C PRO A 448 42.66 -22.34 8.62
N ILE A 449 41.62 -21.52 8.56
CA ILE A 449 40.45 -21.72 7.72
C ILE A 449 40.49 -20.67 6.62
N PHE A 450 40.40 -21.10 5.37
CA PHE A 450 40.45 -20.21 4.22
C PHE A 450 39.14 -20.21 3.44
N ASP A 451 38.79 -19.06 2.88
CA ASP A 451 37.76 -18.96 1.85
C ASP A 451 38.26 -19.45 0.47
N THR A 452 37.38 -19.45 -0.53
CA THR A 452 37.72 -19.83 -1.91
C THR A 452 38.72 -18.89 -2.59
N ARG A 453 38.96 -17.70 -2.01
CA ARG A 453 39.91 -16.69 -2.49
C ARG A 453 41.24 -16.72 -1.70
N ARG A 454 41.46 -17.74 -0.86
CA ARG A 454 42.63 -17.89 0.04
C ARG A 454 42.76 -16.80 1.11
N LYS A 455 41.66 -16.13 1.46
CA LYS A 455 41.61 -15.24 2.61
C LYS A 455 41.42 -16.06 3.88
N CYS A 456 42.24 -15.82 4.91
CA CYS A 456 42.10 -16.50 6.20
C CYS A 456 40.87 -15.94 6.93
N LEU A 457 39.91 -16.82 7.24
CA LEU A 457 38.66 -16.48 7.93
C LEU A 457 38.76 -16.68 9.45
N GLY A 458 39.77 -17.44 9.91
CA GLY A 458 39.89 -17.85 11.31
C GLY A 458 40.72 -19.12 11.44
N ALA A 459 40.58 -19.82 12.57
CA ALA A 459 41.29 -21.06 12.83
C ALA A 459 40.46 -22.04 13.67
N PHE A 460 40.69 -23.34 13.46
CA PHE A 460 40.35 -24.37 14.45
C PHE A 460 41.47 -24.46 15.46
N GLU A 461 41.15 -24.40 16.75
CA GLU A 461 42.10 -24.60 17.85
C GLU A 461 41.74 -25.90 18.58
N VAL A 462 42.64 -26.88 18.50
CA VAL A 462 42.49 -28.19 19.14
C VAL A 462 43.43 -28.24 20.34
N VAL A 463 42.85 -28.42 21.53
CA VAL A 463 43.60 -28.39 22.79
C VAL A 463 43.68 -29.79 23.38
N ASN A 464 44.90 -30.14 23.83
CA ASN A 464 45.24 -31.37 24.52
C ASN A 464 44.82 -32.64 23.79
N LYS A 465 45.73 -33.18 22.97
CA LYS A 465 45.54 -34.53 22.46
C LYS A 465 45.56 -35.52 23.65
N ARG A 466 44.51 -36.32 23.79
CA ARG A 466 44.46 -37.40 24.78
C ARG A 466 45.46 -38.47 24.35
N CYS A 467 46.37 -38.81 25.25
CA CYS A 467 47.22 -39.99 25.06
C CYS A 467 46.33 -41.23 25.06
N GLY A 468 46.46 -42.05 24.02
CA GLY A 468 45.86 -43.39 23.96
C GLY A 468 46.65 -44.39 24.78
#